data_AF-W8FS52-F1
#
_entry.id   AF-W8FS52-F1
#
_cell.length_a   1.000
_cell.length_b   1.000
_cell.length_c   1.000
_cell.angle_alpha   90.00
_cell.angle_beta   90.00
_cell.angle_gamma   90.00
#
_symmetry.space_group_name_H-M   'P 1'
#
loop_
_entity.id
_entity.type
_entity.pdbx_description
1 polymer ?
#
loop_
_entity_poly.entity_id
_entity_poly.type
_entity_poly.pdbx_seq_one_letter_code
_entity_poly.pdbx_strand_id
1 'polypeptide(L)' 'MKGWLFLVIAIVGEVIATSALKSSEGFTKLAPSAVVIIGYGIAFYFLSLVLKSIPVGVAYAVWSGLGV' A
#
# COMPACT_ATOMS: atom_id res chain seq x y z
N MET A 1 16.41 9.42 -6.24
CA MET A 1 16.29 8.11 -6.94
C MET A 1 15.57 7.02 -6.12
N LYS A 2 15.67 6.97 -4.77
CA LYS A 2 15.00 5.93 -3.96
C LYS A 2 13.48 6.12 -3.75
N GLY A 3 12.97 7.36 -3.82
CA GLY A 3 11.54 7.66 -3.60
C GLY A 3 10.60 6.93 -4.55
N TRP A 4 10.95 6.76 -5.83
CA TRP A 4 10.14 6.02 -6.79
C TRP A 4 10.06 4.53 -6.47
N LEU A 5 11.16 3.94 -5.98
CA LEU A 5 11.21 2.54 -5.57
C LEU A 5 10.30 2.28 -4.37
N PHE A 6 10.30 3.20 -3.39
CA PHE A 6 9.40 3.14 -2.24
C PHE A 6 7.92 3.29 -2.64
N LEU A 7 7.63 4.06 -3.69
CA LEU A 7 6.28 4.26 -4.20
C LEU A 7 5.72 2.97 -4.81
N VAL A 8 6.53 2.29 -5.61
CA VAL A 8 6.17 0.97 -6.16
C VAL A 8 5.94 -0.06 -5.05
N ILE A 9 6.82 -0.10 -4.03
CA ILE A 9 6.66 -1.02 -2.89
C ILE A 9 5.39 -0.70 -2.10
N ALA A 10 5.08 0.58 -1.88
CA ALA A 10 3.87 1.00 -1.19
C ALA A 10 2.60 0.53 -1.91
N ILE A 11 2.54 0.75 -3.23
CA ILE A 11 1.40 0.33 -4.07
C ILE A 11 1.27 -1.19 -4.07
N VAL A 12 2.36 -1.94 -4.26
CA VAL A 12 2.31 -3.41 -4.29
C VAL A 12 1.82 -3.93 -2.93
N GLY A 13 2.29 -3.35 -1.82
CA GLY A 13 1.80 -3.68 -0.48
C GLY A 13 0.31 -3.41 -0.31
N GLU A 14 -0.18 -2.29 -0.83
CA GLU A 14 -1.59 -1.93 -0.81
C GLU A 14 -2.45 -2.89 -1.63
N VAL A 15 -2.06 -3.19 -2.88
CA VAL A 15 -2.78 -4.12 -3.75
C VAL A 15 -2.84 -5.52 -3.15
N ILE A 16 -1.75 -5.98 -2.52
CA ILE A 16 -1.74 -7.25 -1.77
C ILE A 16 -2.69 -7.18 -0.57
N ALA A 17 -2.69 -6.08 0.19
CA ALA A 17 -3.58 -5.89 1.31
C ALA A 17 -5.06 -5.85 0.88
N THR A 18 -5.40 -5.13 -0.19
CA THR A 18 -6.76 -5.07 -0.75
C THR A 18 -7.20 -6.42 -1.31
N SER A 19 -6.29 -7.16 -1.96
CA SER A 19 -6.56 -8.53 -2.42
C SER A 19 -6.79 -9.48 -1.25
N ALA A 20 -5.97 -9.38 -0.20
CA ALA A 20 -6.13 -10.15 1.03
C ALA A 20 -7.41 -9.78 1.77
N LEU A 21 -7.84 -8.52 1.73
CA LEU A 21 -9.10 -8.04 2.31
C LEU A 21 -10.29 -8.71 1.63
N LYS A 22 -10.26 -8.78 0.29
CA LYS A 22 -11.27 -9.50 -0.49
C LYS A 22 -11.30 -10.99 -0.16
N SER A 23 -10.13 -11.59 0.08
CA SER A 23 -10.01 -12.98 0.51
C SER A 23 -10.32 -13.22 2.00
N SER A 24 -10.45 -12.16 2.80
CA SER A 24 -10.69 -12.23 4.23
C SER A 24 -12.16 -12.49 4.57
N GLU A 25 -13.07 -12.50 3.58
CA GLU A 25 -14.52 -12.69 3.74
C GLU A 25 -15.13 -11.80 4.85
N GLY A 26 -14.66 -10.55 4.98
CA GLY A 26 -15.12 -9.65 6.04
C GLY A 26 -14.53 -9.95 7.42
N PHE A 27 -13.23 -10.23 7.47
CA PHE A 27 -12.47 -10.55 8.70
C PHE A 27 -12.79 -11.89 9.37
N THR A 28 -13.46 -12.81 8.67
CA THR A 28 -13.78 -14.14 9.23
C THR A 28 -12.55 -15.04 9.36
N LYS A 29 -11.53 -14.83 8.51
CA LYS A 29 -10.26 -15.59 8.55
C LYS A 29 -9.13 -14.76 9.14
N LEU A 30 -8.62 -15.18 10.29
CA LEU A 30 -7.53 -14.52 11.03
C LEU A 30 -6.24 -14.33 10.21
N ALA A 31 -5.87 -15.33 9.39
CA ALA A 31 -4.64 -15.28 8.60
C ALA A 31 -4.66 -14.17 7.52
N PRO A 32 -5.64 -14.07 6.61
CA PRO A 32 -5.72 -12.97 5.66
C PRO A 32 -5.99 -11.62 6.36
N SER A 33 -6.71 -11.58 7.49
CA SER A 33 -6.87 -10.35 8.27
C SER A 33 -5.55 -9.80 8.80
N ALA A 34 -4.65 -10.65 9.30
CA ALA A 34 -3.32 -10.22 9.72
C ALA A 34 -2.49 -9.68 8.55
N VAL A 35 -2.59 -10.33 7.37
CA VAL A 35 -1.93 -9.86 6.14
C VAL A 35 -2.46 -8.50 5.69
N VAL A 36 -3.77 -8.25 5.81
CA VAL A 36 -4.38 -6.93 5.54
C VAL A 36 -3.77 -5.85 6.42
N ILE A 37 -3.72 -6.08 7.74
CA ILE A 37 -3.22 -5.08 8.70
C ILE A 37 -1.73 -4.80 8.45
N ILE A 38 -0.93 -5.85 8.29
CA ILE A 38 0.51 -5.72 8.03
C ILE A 38 0.75 -5.09 6.65
N GLY A 39 0.00 -5.50 5.63
CA GLY A 39 0.10 -5.00 4.27
C GLY A 39 -0.23 -3.51 4.17
N TYR A 40 -1.34 -3.06 4.78
CA TYR A 40 -1.67 -1.64 4.86
C TYR A 40 -0.65 -0.87 5.71
N GLY A 41 -0.17 -1.45 6.81
CA GLY A 41 0.87 -0.82 7.64
C GLY A 41 2.16 -0.55 6.87
N ILE A 42 2.62 -1.54 6.08
CA ILE A 42 3.79 -1.40 5.22
C ILE A 42 3.50 -0.39 4.10
N ALA A 43 2.35 -0.48 3.43
CA ALA A 43 1.97 0.42 2.36
C ALA A 43 1.99 1.89 2.81
N PHE A 44 1.32 2.21 3.91
CA PHE A 44 1.30 3.56 4.47
C PHE A 44 2.67 4.04 4.95
N TYR A 45 3.48 3.15 5.52
CA TYR A 45 4.83 3.50 5.96
C TYR A 45 5.73 3.89 4.79
N PHE A 46 5.73 3.10 3.71
CA PHE A 46 6.49 3.40 2.51
C PHE A 46 5.93 4.64 1.79
N LEU A 47 4.60 4.82 1.76
CA LEU A 47 3.98 6.03 1.24
C LEU A 47 4.47 7.28 1.99
N SER A 48 4.53 7.23 3.33
CA SER A 48 5.07 8.34 4.13
C SER A 48 6.53 8.68 3.78
N LEU A 49 7.36 7.66 3.51
CA LEU A 49 8.74 7.85 3.05
C LEU A 49 8.83 8.47 1.64
N VAL A 50 7.92 8.09 0.75
CA VAL A 50 7.83 8.65 -0.61
C VAL A 50 7.48 10.13 -0.55
N LEU A 51 6.48 10.49 0.27
CA LEU A 51 6.00 11.86 0.41
C LEU A 51 7.07 12.82 0.95
N LYS A 52 8.07 12.30 1.67
CA LYS A 52 9.26 13.08 2.09
C LYS A 52 10.27 13.33 0.96
N SER A 53 10.28 12.50 -0.08
CA SER A 53 11.25 12.56 -1.18
C SER A 53 10.67 13.09 -2.50
N ILE A 54 9.38 12.91 -2.73
CA ILE A 54 8.68 13.26 -3.98
C ILE A 54 7.57 14.25 -3.65
N PRO A 55 7.36 15.31 -4.48
CA PRO A 55 6.24 16.21 -4.31
C PRO A 55 4.91 15.43 -4.26
N VAL A 56 4.12 15.73 -3.22
CA VAL A 56 2.89 15.03 -2.87
C VAL A 56 1.96 14.84 -4.07
N GLY A 57 1.80 15.85 -4.92
CA GLY A 57 0.94 15.77 -6.10
C GLY A 57 1.33 14.66 -7.09
N VAL A 58 2.62 14.45 -7.32
CA VAL A 58 3.10 13.36 -8.20
C VAL A 58 2.91 12.01 -7.51
N ALA A 59 3.21 11.95 -6.21
CA ALA A 59 3.04 10.72 -5.44
C ALA A 59 1.57 10.27 -5.41
N TYR A 60 0.64 11.21 -5.18
CA TYR A 60 -0.80 10.93 -5.15
C TYR A 60 -1.36 10.57 -6.52
N ALA A 61 -0.91 11.23 -7.60
CA ALA A 61 -1.35 10.91 -8.96
C ALA A 61 -0.98 9.48 -9.35
N VAL A 62 0.24 9.05 -9.02
CA VAL A 62 0.72 7.69 -9.29
C VAL A 62 0.04 6.67 -8.37
N TRP A 63 -0.08 7.00 -7.07
CA TRP A 63 -0.72 6.14 -6.09
C TRP A 63 -2.19 5.90 -6.43
N SER A 64 -2.96 6.94 -6.74
CA SER A 64 -4.37 6.82 -7.08
C SER A 64 -4.62 6.14 -8.44
N GLY A 65 -3.63 6.12 -9.35
CA GLY A 65 -3.74 5.46 -10.64
C GLY A 65 -3.38 3.97 -10.63
N LEU A 66 -2.52 3.54 -9.69
CA LEU A 66 -2.04 2.16 -9.58
C LEU A 66 -2.62 1.40 -8.37
N GLY A 67 -3.13 2.11 -7.35
CA GLY A 67 -3.71 1.55 -6.12
C GLY A 67 -5.22 1.29 -6.19
N VAL A 68 -5.82 1.28 -7.38
CA VAL A 68 -7.24 0.95 -7.61
C VAL A 68 -7.43 -0.51 -8.00
#